data_AF-A0A2V5LPW2-F1
#
_entry.id   AF-A0A2V5LPW2-F1
#
_cell.length_a   1.000
_cell.length_b   1.000
_cell.length_c   1.000
_cell.angle_alpha   90.00
_cell.angle_beta   90.00
_cell.angle_gamma   90.00
#
_symmetry.space_group_name_H-M   'P 1'
#
loop_
_entity.id
_entity.type
_entity.pdbx_description
1 polymer ?
#
loop_
_entity_poly.entity_id
_entity_poly.type
_entity_poly.pdbx_seq_one_letter_code
_entity_poly.pdbx_strand_id
1 'polypeptide(L)'
;MPKNDLAKAQALANQLAALSPRVDRQEATLLATCAYATVNRLRQQYRMFGTPIFNNFLVYHGLRKRGYCYQWTEDLLATLDALKLKTFELHWGESYAGTWRENNCVVVTAKGQPFDRGMILDCWRHFGQLRWNLVLSDEDRYFENTKWAERVRAQAASKSARADHHVAFQARVAPRGKAGD
;
A
#
# COMPACT_ATOMS: atom_id res chain seq x y z
N MET A 1 2.00 18.03 -2.13
CA MET A 1 0.70 17.50 -1.69
C MET A 1 -0.27 18.65 -1.45
N PRO A 2 -1.58 18.48 -1.71
CA PRO A 2 -2.60 19.43 -1.28
C PRO A 2 -2.54 19.67 0.24
N LYS A 3 -2.83 20.89 0.71
CA LYS A 3 -2.80 21.27 2.14
C LYS A 3 -3.67 20.36 3.03
N ASN A 4 -4.81 19.91 2.50
CA ASN A 4 -5.72 19.00 3.20
C ASN A 4 -5.12 17.59 3.40
N ASP A 5 -4.28 17.12 2.49
CA ASP A 5 -3.65 15.79 2.61
C ASP A 5 -2.54 15.82 3.66
N LEU A 6 -1.84 16.95 3.81
CA LEU A 6 -0.82 17.12 4.85
C LEU A 6 -1.44 17.05 6.25
N ALA A 7 -2.57 17.74 6.47
CA ALA A 7 -3.28 17.69 7.75
C ALA A 7 -3.79 16.28 8.07
N LYS A 8 -4.32 15.56 7.06
CA LYS A 8 -4.76 14.17 7.22
C LYS A 8 -3.60 13.20 7.45
N ALA A 9 -2.46 13.40 6.79
CA ALA A 9 -1.24 12.64 7.02
C ALA A 9 -0.73 12.84 8.46
N GLN A 10 -0.76 14.06 8.97
CA GLN A 10 -0.38 14.33 10.36
C GLN A 10 -1.34 13.66 11.35
N ALA A 11 -2.64 13.69 11.08
CA ALA A 11 -3.63 12.99 11.91
C ALA A 11 -3.39 11.48 11.93
N LEU A 12 -3.12 10.87 10.76
CA LEU A 12 -2.74 9.46 10.66
C LEU A 12 -1.45 9.17 11.43
N ALA A 13 -0.41 9.99 11.28
CA ALA A 13 0.85 9.82 11.99
C ALA A 13 0.66 9.83 13.52
N ASN A 14 -0.17 10.73 14.03
CA ASN A 14 -0.49 10.79 15.46
C ASN A 14 -1.22 9.53 15.93
N GLN A 15 -2.14 9.00 15.13
CA GLN A 15 -2.87 7.77 15.46
C GLN A 15 -1.97 6.52 15.40
N LEU A 16 -1.09 6.44 14.40
CA LEU A 16 -0.10 5.37 14.30
C LEU A 16 0.86 5.40 15.50
N ALA A 17 1.31 6.58 15.91
CA ALA A 17 2.13 6.74 17.11
C ALA A 17 1.38 6.38 18.40
N ALA A 18 0.05 6.49 18.42
CA ALA A 18 -0.79 6.13 19.55
C ALA A 18 -1.06 4.62 19.65
N LEU A 19 -0.74 3.81 18.63
CA LEU A 19 -0.94 2.35 18.66
C LEU A 19 -0.15 1.68 19.80
N SER A 20 1.06 2.18 20.10
CA SER A 20 1.90 1.67 21.18
C SER A 20 2.96 2.70 21.59
N PRO A 21 3.33 2.79 22.87
CA PRO A 21 4.44 3.63 23.33
C PRO A 21 5.80 3.29 22.70
N ARG A 22 5.94 2.10 22.10
CA ARG A 22 7.17 1.63 21.44
C ARG A 22 7.31 2.13 19.99
N VAL A 23 6.28 2.77 19.45
CA VAL A 23 6.31 3.30 18.08
C VAL A 23 7.17 4.55 18.02
N ASP A 24 8.04 4.61 17.02
CA ASP A 24 8.79 5.84 16.71
C ASP A 24 7.89 6.82 15.96
N ARG A 25 7.77 8.04 16.50
CA ARG A 25 6.97 9.12 15.87
C ARG A 25 7.51 9.52 14.50
N GLN A 26 8.82 9.41 14.28
CA GLN A 26 9.42 9.68 12.97
C GLN A 26 9.01 8.63 11.95
N GLU A 27 9.04 7.34 12.33
CA GLU A 27 8.53 6.25 11.49
C GLU A 27 7.04 6.42 11.21
N ALA A 28 6.24 6.83 12.21
CA ALA A 28 4.81 7.06 12.03
C ALA A 28 4.53 8.18 11.00
N THR A 29 5.30 9.27 11.07
CA THR A 29 5.22 10.40 10.13
C THR A 29 5.64 9.98 8.73
N LEU A 30 6.73 9.21 8.63
CA LEU A 30 7.23 8.69 7.36
C LEU A 30 6.22 7.76 6.69
N LEU A 31 5.67 6.81 7.44
CA LEU A 31 4.64 5.88 6.97
C LEU A 31 3.41 6.66 6.47
N ALA A 32 2.87 7.57 7.28
CA ALA A 32 1.68 8.33 6.91
C ALA A 32 1.90 9.18 5.65
N THR A 33 3.04 9.88 5.57
CA THR A 33 3.38 10.71 4.41
C THR A 33 3.55 9.85 3.15
N CYS A 34 4.24 8.71 3.28
CA CYS A 34 4.42 7.77 2.18
C CYS A 34 3.09 7.17 1.71
N ALA A 35 2.21 6.80 2.63
CA ALA A 35 0.89 6.26 2.30
C ALA A 35 0.06 7.26 1.48
N TYR A 36 -0.05 8.51 1.94
CA TYR A 36 -0.76 9.56 1.18
C TYR A 36 -0.10 9.85 -0.17
N ALA A 37 1.24 9.82 -0.25
CA ALA A 37 1.96 10.07 -1.50
C ALA A 37 1.68 8.96 -2.52
N THR A 38 1.71 7.72 -2.05
CA THR A 38 1.46 6.51 -2.84
C THR A 38 0.03 6.51 -3.33
N VAL A 39 -0.96 6.71 -2.46
CA VAL A 39 -2.38 6.74 -2.85
C VAL A 39 -2.66 7.84 -3.88
N ASN A 40 -2.08 9.04 -3.71
CA ASN A 40 -2.21 10.10 -4.69
C ASN A 40 -1.61 9.73 -6.06
N ARG A 41 -0.47 9.04 -6.08
CA ARG A 41 0.14 8.51 -7.31
C ARG A 41 -0.76 7.45 -7.97
N LEU A 42 -1.24 6.48 -7.19
CA LEU A 42 -2.11 5.40 -7.68
C LEU A 42 -3.41 5.99 -8.25
N ARG A 43 -3.98 7.02 -7.61
CA ARG A 43 -5.16 7.74 -8.12
C ARG A 43 -4.96 8.34 -9.50
N GLN A 44 -3.79 8.90 -9.78
CA GLN A 44 -3.47 9.43 -11.10
C GLN A 44 -3.26 8.31 -12.13
N GLN A 45 -2.63 7.21 -11.73
CA GLN A 45 -2.31 6.08 -12.62
C GLN A 45 -3.54 5.27 -13.02
N TYR A 46 -4.39 4.93 -12.06
CA TYR A 46 -5.56 4.06 -12.29
C TYR A 46 -6.76 4.82 -12.88
N ARG A 47 -6.76 6.16 -12.87
CA ARG A 47 -7.84 7.04 -13.39
C ARG A 47 -9.23 6.48 -13.06
N MET A 48 -9.55 6.43 -11.76
CA MET A 48 -10.80 5.84 -11.29
C MET A 48 -12.03 6.47 -11.95
N PHE A 49 -12.84 5.63 -12.58
CA PHE A 49 -14.12 5.96 -13.19
C PHE A 49 -15.14 4.92 -12.71
N GLY A 50 -16.32 5.35 -12.26
CA GLY A 50 -17.37 4.47 -11.69
C GLY A 50 -17.17 4.06 -10.23
N THR A 51 -18.15 3.36 -9.65
CA THR A 51 -18.14 2.93 -8.23
C THR A 51 -17.13 1.78 -7.97
N PRO A 52 -16.50 1.69 -6.79
CA PRO A 52 -15.51 0.65 -6.47
C PRO A 52 -16.08 -0.78 -6.63
N ILE A 53 -17.32 -0.98 -6.21
CA ILE A 53 -18.04 -2.26 -6.38
C ILE A 53 -18.24 -2.60 -7.86
N PHE A 54 -18.59 -1.62 -8.69
CA PHE A 54 -18.77 -1.83 -10.13
C PHE A 54 -17.44 -2.18 -10.81
N ASN A 55 -16.33 -1.58 -10.38
CA ASN A 55 -15.02 -1.97 -10.87
C ASN A 55 -14.66 -3.41 -10.46
N ASN A 56 -14.91 -3.82 -9.21
CA ASN A 56 -14.72 -5.21 -8.78
C ASN A 56 -15.58 -6.19 -9.60
N PHE A 57 -16.84 -5.85 -9.86
CA PHE A 57 -17.75 -6.63 -10.69
C PHE A 57 -17.25 -6.75 -12.14
N LEU A 58 -16.84 -5.64 -12.76
CA LEU A 58 -16.35 -5.62 -14.14
C LEU A 58 -15.10 -6.48 -14.30
N VAL A 59 -14.15 -6.40 -13.36
CA VAL A 59 -12.95 -7.22 -13.46
C VAL A 59 -13.29 -8.69 -13.14
N TYR A 60 -14.28 -8.98 -12.27
CA TYR A 60 -14.72 -10.36 -11.97
C TYR A 60 -15.35 -11.04 -13.18
N HIS A 61 -16.11 -10.28 -13.98
CA HIS A 61 -16.63 -10.74 -15.27
C HIS A 61 -15.63 -10.64 -16.43
N GLY A 62 -14.36 -10.31 -16.18
CA GLY A 62 -13.30 -10.25 -17.20
C GLY A 62 -13.39 -9.05 -18.14
N LEU A 63 -14.25 -8.07 -17.85
CA LEU A 63 -14.51 -6.89 -18.70
C LEU A 63 -13.45 -5.79 -18.55
N ARG A 64 -12.60 -5.87 -17.52
CA ARG A 64 -11.40 -5.02 -17.35
C ARG A 64 -10.20 -5.89 -16.99
N LYS A 65 -9.00 -5.40 -17.26
CA LYS A 65 -7.74 -6.10 -16.93
C LYS A 65 -7.08 -5.61 -15.62
N ARG A 66 -7.41 -4.39 -15.17
CA ARG A 66 -6.78 -3.71 -14.01
C ARG A 66 -7.77 -2.82 -13.28
N GLY A 67 -7.52 -2.57 -11.99
CA GLY A 67 -8.36 -1.76 -11.10
C GLY A 67 -9.16 -2.57 -10.08
N TYR A 68 -8.61 -3.66 -9.54
CA TYR A 68 -9.19 -4.34 -8.38
C TYR A 68 -8.66 -3.78 -7.07
N CYS A 69 -9.44 -3.93 -6.00
CA CYS A 69 -9.04 -3.67 -4.61
C CYS A 69 -7.67 -4.28 -4.25
N TYR A 70 -7.37 -5.51 -4.71
CA TYR A 70 -6.08 -6.15 -4.44
C TYR A 70 -4.90 -5.34 -5.02
N GLN A 71 -4.98 -4.84 -6.26
CA GLN A 71 -3.85 -4.17 -6.92
C GLN A 71 -3.42 -2.90 -6.18
N TRP A 72 -4.42 -2.16 -5.68
CA TRP A 72 -4.19 -0.96 -4.88
C TRP A 72 -3.49 -1.29 -3.57
N THR A 73 -3.97 -2.33 -2.89
CA THR A 73 -3.40 -2.79 -1.63
C THR A 73 -2.01 -3.40 -1.81
N GLU A 74 -1.76 -4.11 -2.92
CA GLU A 74 -0.45 -4.63 -3.30
C GLU A 74 0.57 -3.51 -3.51
N ASP A 75 0.23 -2.51 -4.34
CA ASP A 75 1.13 -1.39 -4.64
C ASP A 75 1.40 -0.54 -3.38
N LEU A 76 0.38 -0.34 -2.54
CA LEU A 76 0.53 0.35 -1.26
C LEU A 76 1.41 -0.45 -0.29
N LEU A 77 1.14 -1.74 -0.10
CA LEU A 77 1.92 -2.60 0.79
C LEU A 77 3.37 -2.67 0.34
N ALA A 78 3.64 -2.87 -0.95
CA ALA A 78 4.99 -2.92 -1.49
C ALA A 78 5.76 -1.61 -1.27
N THR A 79 5.09 -0.46 -1.42
CA THR A 79 5.73 0.84 -1.21
C THR A 79 6.03 1.10 0.26
N LEU A 80 5.11 0.74 1.16
CA LEU A 80 5.31 0.88 2.60
C LEU A 80 6.35 -0.11 3.14
N ASP A 81 6.39 -1.34 2.62
CA ASP A 81 7.38 -2.36 3.02
C ASP A 81 8.81 -1.96 2.61
N ALA A 82 8.96 -1.20 1.53
CA ALA A 82 10.24 -0.64 1.11
C ALA A 82 10.83 0.37 2.10
N LEU A 83 10.01 0.95 2.99
CA LEU A 83 10.50 1.86 4.05
C LEU A 83 11.29 1.14 5.14
N LYS A 84 11.18 -0.19 5.25
CA LYS A 84 11.89 -1.03 6.23
C LYS A 84 11.80 -0.49 7.67
N LEU A 85 10.58 -0.10 8.04
CA LEU A 85 10.24 0.41 9.37
C LEU A 85 10.53 -0.66 10.45
N LYS A 86 11.03 -0.24 11.61
CA LYS A 86 11.46 -1.14 12.69
C LYS A 86 10.41 -1.31 13.76
N THR A 87 9.55 -0.31 13.95
CA THR A 87 8.54 -0.27 15.03
C THR A 87 7.15 -0.70 14.58
N PHE A 88 6.96 -0.90 13.27
CA PHE A 88 5.69 -1.34 12.67
C PHE A 88 5.80 -2.69 11.97
N GLU A 89 4.68 -3.38 11.93
CA GLU A 89 4.44 -4.55 11.09
C GLU A 89 3.29 -4.24 10.13
N LEU A 90 3.45 -4.67 8.87
CA LEU A 90 2.47 -4.47 7.82
C LEU A 90 1.80 -5.80 7.50
N HIS A 91 0.48 -5.79 7.41
CA HIS A 91 -0.33 -6.99 7.23
C HIS A 91 -1.28 -6.81 6.05
N TRP A 92 -1.64 -7.92 5.43
CA TRP A 92 -2.72 -7.94 4.44
C TRP A 92 -4.03 -8.21 5.16
N GLY A 93 -4.97 -7.27 5.08
CA GLY A 93 -6.33 -7.45 5.54
C GLY A 93 -7.27 -7.73 4.38
N GLU A 94 -8.09 -8.77 4.49
CA GLU A 94 -9.13 -9.11 3.52
C GLU A 94 -10.50 -9.22 4.19
N SER A 95 -11.54 -8.78 3.47
CA SER A 95 -12.93 -8.90 3.85
C SER A 95 -13.75 -9.42 2.66
N TYR A 96 -14.72 -10.31 2.93
CA TYR A 96 -15.53 -11.02 1.93
C TYR A 96 -14.72 -11.66 0.79
N ALA A 97 -13.58 -12.27 1.12
CA ALA A 97 -12.66 -12.88 0.14
C ALA A 97 -13.39 -13.88 -0.78
N GLY A 98 -13.11 -13.79 -2.08
CA GLY A 98 -13.72 -14.65 -3.10
C GLY A 98 -15.12 -14.25 -3.55
N THR A 99 -15.58 -13.04 -3.17
CA THR A 99 -16.90 -12.52 -3.58
C THR A 99 -16.76 -11.21 -4.35
N TRP A 100 -17.84 -10.77 -5.02
CA TRP A 100 -17.86 -9.45 -5.67
C TRP A 100 -17.78 -8.27 -4.68
N ARG A 101 -18.03 -8.53 -3.39
CA ARG A 101 -17.89 -7.57 -2.27
C ARG A 101 -16.48 -7.57 -1.66
N GLU A 102 -15.55 -8.34 -2.22
CA GLU A 102 -14.20 -8.45 -1.67
C GLU A 102 -13.53 -7.08 -1.54
N ASN A 103 -13.01 -6.82 -0.34
CA ASN A 103 -12.23 -5.64 -0.06
C ASN A 103 -10.92 -6.02 0.62
N ASN A 104 -9.82 -5.48 0.11
CA ASN A 104 -8.48 -5.71 0.61
C ASN A 104 -7.89 -4.39 1.09
N CYS A 105 -7.15 -4.40 2.19
CA CYS A 105 -6.48 -3.23 2.73
C CYS A 105 -5.13 -3.60 3.36
N VAL A 106 -4.28 -2.59 3.59
CA VAL A 106 -3.08 -2.76 4.40
C VAL A 106 -3.45 -2.50 5.85
N VAL A 107 -3.13 -3.42 6.76
CA VAL A 107 -3.27 -3.19 8.19
C VAL A 107 -1.89 -2.95 8.79
N VAL A 108 -1.75 -1.87 9.55
CA VAL A 108 -0.51 -1.50 10.23
C VAL A 108 -0.66 -1.75 11.71
N THR A 109 0.22 -2.56 12.29
CA THR A 109 0.29 -2.76 13.75
C THR A 109 1.63 -2.24 14.26
N ALA A 110 1.69 -1.87 15.54
CA ALA A 110 2.96 -1.78 16.23
C ALA A 110 3.60 -3.18 16.29
N LYS A 111 4.92 -3.25 16.34
CA LYS A 111 5.64 -4.53 16.36
C LYS A 111 5.20 -5.41 17.54
N GLY A 112 4.76 -6.63 17.25
CA GLY A 112 4.26 -7.59 18.24
C GLY A 112 2.86 -7.28 18.79
N GLN A 113 2.15 -6.32 18.20
CA GLN A 113 0.74 -6.05 18.48
C GLN A 113 -0.14 -6.96 17.60
N PRO A 114 -1.24 -7.53 18.14
CA PRO A 114 -2.14 -8.36 17.36
C PRO A 114 -2.85 -7.56 16.25
N PHE A 115 -3.22 -8.27 15.17
CA PHE A 115 -3.83 -7.71 13.96
C PHE A 115 -5.09 -6.89 14.25
N ASP A 116 -5.96 -7.37 15.16
CA ASP A 116 -7.22 -6.71 15.53
C ASP A 116 -7.03 -5.32 16.15
N ARG A 117 -5.87 -5.04 16.74
CA ARG A 117 -5.52 -3.71 17.26
C ARG A 117 -4.80 -2.82 16.24
N GLY A 118 -4.68 -3.28 15.00
CA GLY A 118 -4.07 -2.53 13.92
C GLY A 118 -4.92 -1.40 13.37
N MET A 119 -4.28 -0.55 12.58
CA MET A 119 -4.87 0.52 11.80
C MET A 119 -5.05 0.06 10.36
N ILE A 120 -6.27 0.10 9.84
CA ILE A 120 -6.58 -0.12 8.43
C ILE A 120 -6.09 1.08 7.63
N LEU A 121 -5.47 0.82 6.48
CA LEU A 121 -5.18 1.78 5.42
C LEU A 121 -5.88 1.30 4.16
N ASP A 122 -7.03 1.91 3.86
CA ASP A 122 -7.85 1.59 2.70
C ASP A 122 -7.96 2.81 1.78
N CYS A 123 -7.63 2.62 0.50
CA CYS A 123 -7.73 3.66 -0.52
C CYS A 123 -8.75 3.31 -1.63
N TRP A 124 -9.35 2.13 -1.59
CA TRP A 124 -10.26 1.62 -2.62
C TRP A 124 -11.71 2.03 -2.36
N ARG A 125 -12.23 1.82 -1.15
CA ARG A 125 -13.65 2.09 -0.81
C ARG A 125 -14.12 3.51 -1.12
N HIS A 126 -13.21 4.48 -1.14
CA HIS A 126 -13.52 5.90 -1.32
C HIS A 126 -12.85 6.54 -2.52
N PHE A 127 -12.79 5.82 -3.65
CA PHE A 127 -12.35 6.38 -4.93
C PHE A 127 -10.92 6.96 -4.90
N GLY A 128 -9.99 6.27 -4.24
CA GLY A 128 -8.58 6.68 -4.19
C GLY A 128 -8.30 7.72 -3.12
N GLN A 129 -9.21 7.87 -2.15
CA GLN A 129 -8.95 8.62 -0.93
C GLN A 129 -8.52 7.65 0.17
N LEU A 130 -7.35 7.90 0.75
CA LEU A 130 -6.87 7.12 1.88
C LEU A 130 -7.77 7.38 3.10
N ARG A 131 -8.41 6.31 3.56
CA ARG A 131 -9.10 6.19 4.84
C ARG A 131 -8.29 5.34 5.79
N TRP A 132 -8.48 5.64 7.06
CA TRP A 132 -7.89 4.89 8.15
C TRP A 132 -8.80 4.90 9.36
N ASN A 133 -8.82 3.77 10.05
CA ASN A 133 -9.58 3.48 11.25
C ASN A 133 -8.99 2.23 11.90
N LEU A 134 -9.28 2.02 13.19
CA LEU A 134 -8.89 0.78 13.85
C LEU A 134 -9.67 -0.38 13.26
N VAL A 135 -9.03 -1.56 13.14
CA VAL A 135 -9.67 -2.78 12.61
C VAL A 135 -10.99 -3.09 13.33
N LEU A 136 -11.01 -2.97 14.66
CA LEU A 136 -12.21 -3.22 15.47
C LEU A 136 -13.32 -2.16 15.33
N SER A 137 -13.02 -1.01 14.72
CA SER A 137 -13.98 0.09 14.52
C SER A 137 -14.49 0.17 13.08
N ASP A 138 -14.12 -0.78 12.23
CA ASP A 138 -14.63 -0.85 10.86
C ASP A 138 -16.00 -1.53 10.80
N GLU A 139 -16.81 -1.15 9.81
CA GLU A 139 -18.10 -1.78 9.56
C GLU A 139 -17.94 -3.22 9.05
N ASP A 140 -16.86 -3.46 8.30
CA ASP A 140 -16.53 -4.77 7.75
C ASP A 140 -15.48 -5.47 8.62
N ARG A 141 -15.66 -6.79 8.82
CA ARG A 141 -14.69 -7.59 9.55
C ARG A 141 -13.55 -8.02 8.63
N TYR A 142 -12.34 -7.58 8.97
CA TYR A 142 -11.12 -7.97 8.27
C TYR A 142 -10.45 -9.18 8.92
N PHE A 143 -9.91 -10.05 8.06
CA PHE A 143 -9.09 -11.19 8.43
C PHE A 143 -7.68 -11.01 7.88
N GLU A 144 -6.70 -11.50 8.63
CA GLU A 144 -5.31 -11.44 8.21
C GLU A 144 -5.00 -12.55 7.18
N ASN A 145 -4.37 -12.17 6.07
CA ASN A 145 -3.84 -13.13 5.09
C ASN A 145 -2.31 -13.01 4.97
N THR A 146 -1.59 -13.66 5.88
CA THR A 146 -0.12 -13.63 5.93
C THR A 146 0.52 -14.17 4.65
N LYS A 147 -0.05 -15.24 4.06
CA LYS A 147 0.46 -15.85 2.82
C LYS A 147 0.40 -14.88 1.65
N TRP A 148 -0.65 -14.07 1.55
CA TRP A 148 -0.73 -13.06 0.51
C TRP A 148 0.26 -11.93 0.74
N ALA A 149 0.39 -11.44 1.98
CA ALA A 149 1.38 -10.42 2.34
C ALA A 149 2.81 -10.84 1.94
N GLU A 150 3.20 -12.08 2.24
CA GLU A 150 4.49 -12.65 1.84
C GLU A 150 4.69 -12.70 0.33
N ARG A 151 3.65 -13.13 -0.41
CA ARG A 151 3.68 -13.17 -1.88
C ARG A 151 3.92 -11.79 -2.47
N VAL A 152 3.21 -10.77 -1.98
CA VAL A 152 3.35 -9.39 -2.46
C VAL A 152 4.76 -8.88 -2.23
N ARG A 153 5.33 -9.12 -1.04
CA ARG A 153 6.72 -8.77 -0.72
C ARG A 153 7.72 -9.48 -1.64
N ALA A 154 7.55 -10.79 -1.85
CA ALA A 154 8.43 -11.56 -2.74
C ALA A 154 8.37 -11.05 -4.19
N GLN A 155 7.17 -10.73 -4.68
CA GLN A 155 6.98 -10.15 -6.00
C GLN A 155 7.64 -8.78 -6.12
N ALA A 156 7.46 -7.90 -5.12
CA ALA A 156 8.09 -6.58 -5.08
C ALA A 156 9.62 -6.70 -5.10
N ALA A 157 10.20 -7.58 -4.27
CA ALA A 157 11.65 -7.83 -4.24
C ALA A 157 12.17 -8.32 -5.60
N SER A 158 11.45 -9.23 -6.26
CA SER A 158 11.84 -9.73 -7.59
C SER A 158 11.79 -8.66 -8.68
N LYS A 159 10.84 -7.73 -8.61
CA LYS A 159 10.72 -6.60 -9.55
C LYS A 159 11.89 -5.63 -9.37
N SER A 160 12.26 -5.32 -8.13
CA SER A 160 13.43 -4.47 -7.84
C SER A 160 14.71 -5.11 -8.34
N ALA A 161 14.96 -6.39 -8.06
CA ALA A 161 16.14 -7.10 -8.53
C ALA A 161 16.26 -7.12 -10.07
N ARG A 162 15.14 -7.29 -10.79
CA ARG A 162 15.11 -7.22 -12.25
C ARG A 162 15.40 -5.82 -12.78
N ALA A 163 14.87 -4.78 -12.13
CA ALA A 163 15.14 -3.39 -12.49
C ALA A 163 16.63 -3.06 -12.32
N ASP A 164 17.22 -3.47 -11.20
CA ASP A 164 18.65 -3.28 -10.91
C ASP A 164 19.53 -4.02 -11.93
N HIS A 165 19.15 -5.25 -12.31
CA HIS A 165 19.86 -6.00 -13.36
C HIS A 165 19.76 -5.32 -14.73
N HIS A 166 18.61 -4.74 -15.08
CA HIS A 166 18.44 -4.00 -16.34
C HIS A 166 19.27 -2.71 -16.38
N VAL A 167 19.31 -1.97 -15.27
CA VAL A 167 20.15 -0.77 -15.13
C VAL A 167 21.65 -1.14 -15.21
N ALA A 168 22.06 -2.21 -14.52
CA ALA A 168 23.44 -2.69 -14.57
C ALA A 168 23.86 -3.14 -15.98
N PHE A 169 22.94 -3.76 -16.74
CA PHE A 169 23.18 -4.12 -18.14
C PHE A 169 23.32 -2.87 -19.04
N GLN A 170 22.44 -1.88 -18.90
CA GLN A 170 22.53 -0.63 -19.66
C GLN A 170 23.82 0.16 -19.35
N ALA A 171 24.24 0.22 -18.08
CA ALA A 171 25.49 0.87 -17.69
C ALA A 171 26.74 0.19 -18.28
N ARG A 172 26.68 -1.12 -18.56
CA ARG A 172 27.76 -1.87 -19.22
C ARG A 172 27.77 -1.74 -20.75
N VAL A 173 26.64 -1.39 -21.36
CA VAL A 173 26.47 -1.29 -22.83
C VAL A 173 26.66 0.15 -23.34
N ALA A 174 26.72 1.16 -22.46
CA ALA A 174 27.05 2.53 -22.85
C ALA A 174 28.47 2.59 -23.48
N PRO A 175 28.63 3.13 -24.70
CA PRO A 175 29.94 3.17 -25.35
C PRO A 175 30.84 4.15 -24.59
N ARG A 176 32.03 3.68 -24.20
CA ARG A 176 33.14 4.57 -23.79
C ARG A 176 33.41 5.51 -24.95
N GLY A 177 32.91 6.74 -24.86
CA GLY A 177 33.24 7.81 -25.78
C GLY A 177 34.76 7.95 -25.85
N LYS A 178 35.29 7.83 -27.07
CA LYS A 178 36.70 8.05 -27.37
C LYS A 178 37.07 9.47 -26.93
N ALA A 179 37.93 9.57 -25.93
CA ALA A 179 38.81 10.72 -25.75
C ALA A 179 40.08 10.44 -26.57
N GLY A 180 40.44 11.36 -27.44
CA GLY A 180 41.63 11.37 -28.30
C GLY A 180 41.40 12.50 -29.30
N ASP A 181 41.87 13.71 -28.98
CA ASP A 181 43.23 14.28 -29.17
C ASP A 181 43.19 15.26 -30.33
#